data_AF-A0A353CPJ5-F1
#
_entry.id   AF-A0A353CPJ5-F1
#
_cell.length_a   1.000
_cell.length_b   1.000
_cell.length_c   1.000
_cell.angle_alpha   90.00
_cell.angle_beta   90.00
_cell.angle_gamma   90.00
#
_symmetry.space_group_name_H-M   'P 1'
#
loop_
_entity.id
_entity.type
_entity.pdbx_description
1 polymer ?
#
loop_
_entity_poly.entity_id
_entity_poly.type
_entity_poly.pdbx_seq_one_letter_code
_entity_poly.pdbx_strand_id
1 'polypeptide(L)' 'MDHNDIKGLFRKRLLVYVPAHNCADAVGGVIKAIPPEVAAAADILVVDNFSYDGTGEAAAAACS' A
#
# COMPACT_ATOMS: atom_id res chain seq x y z
N MET A 1 15.63 33.21 -4.19
CA MET A 1 15.18 31.89 -3.73
C MET A 1 15.59 31.76 -2.29
N ASP A 2 14.62 31.80 -1.38
CA ASP A 2 14.83 31.69 0.06
C ASP A 2 15.01 30.20 0.41
N HIS A 3 15.94 29.90 1.31
CA HIS A 3 16.20 28.57 1.88
C HIS A 3 14.95 27.94 2.53
N ASN A 4 13.92 28.73 2.86
CA ASN A 4 12.66 28.25 3.47
C ASN A 4 11.63 27.67 2.49
N ASP A 5 11.76 27.88 1.17
CA ASP A 5 10.77 27.41 0.19
C ASP A 5 10.78 25.87 0.02
N ILE A 6 11.87 25.19 0.42
CA ILE A 6 12.01 23.73 0.29
C ILE A 6 11.24 22.98 1.40
N LYS A 7 10.93 23.64 2.53
CA LYS A 7 10.26 23.00 3.68
C LYS A 7 8.78 22.69 3.42
N GLY A 8 8.15 23.32 2.43
CA GLY A 8 6.77 23.04 2.02
C GLY A 8 6.62 21.91 1.00
N LEU A 9 7.72 21.43 0.40
CA LEU A 9 7.68 20.57 -0.79
C LEU A 9 7.88 19.08 -0.50
N PHE A 10 8.25 18.71 0.73
CA PHE A 10 8.22 17.32 1.17
C PHE A 10 7.00 17.09 2.05
N ARG A 11 5.80 17.11 1.44
CA ARG A 11 4.67 16.37 2.03
C ARG A 11 5.14 14.93 2.14
N LYS A 12 5.46 14.47 3.36
CA LYS A 12 5.85 13.08 3.61
C LYS A 12 4.75 12.18 3.06
N ARG A 13 4.99 11.57 1.89
CA ARG A 13 4.11 10.57 1.31
C ARG A 13 4.46 9.25 1.98
N LEU A 14 3.51 8.71 2.73
CA LEU A 14 3.65 7.39 3.31
C LEU A 14 3.36 6.36 2.21
N LEU A 15 4.20 5.32 2.12
CA LEU A 15 3.97 4.18 1.24
C LEU A 15 3.91 2.93 2.09
N VAL A 16 2.80 2.20 2.03
CA VAL A 16 2.69 0.86 2.58
C VAL A 16 3.03 -0.13 1.46
N TYR A 17 4.19 -0.77 1.58
CA TYR A 17 4.66 -1.77 0.63
C TYR A 17 4.33 -3.18 1.14
N VAL A 18 3.60 -3.95 0.34
CA VAL A 18 3.19 -5.32 0.65
C VAL A 18 3.75 -6.27 -0.41
N PRO A 19 4.89 -6.95 -0.17
CA PRO A 19 5.32 -8.03 -1.04
C PRO A 19 4.41 -9.24 -0.85
N ALA A 20 3.98 -9.85 -1.95
CA ALA A 20 3.09 -11.01 -1.91
C ALA A 20 3.55 -12.11 -2.88
N HIS A 21 3.48 -13.36 -2.43
CA HIS A 21 3.65 -14.55 -3.27
C HIS A 21 2.76 -15.66 -2.72
N ASN A 22 1.79 -16.11 -3.49
CA ASN A 22 0.79 -17.11 -3.09
C ASN A 22 0.11 -16.81 -1.74
N CYS A 23 -0.46 -15.63 -1.63
CA CYS A 23 -1.09 -15.08 -0.42
C CYS A 23 -2.59 -14.79 -0.62
N ALA A 24 -3.29 -15.45 -1.55
CA ALA A 24 -4.69 -15.14 -1.88
C ALA A 24 -5.61 -15.12 -0.64
N ASP A 25 -5.42 -16.05 0.29
CA ASP A 25 -6.22 -16.17 1.51
C ASP A 25 -5.93 -15.10 2.57
N ALA A 26 -4.74 -14.49 2.53
CA ALA A 26 -4.23 -13.62 3.59
C ALA A 26 -4.14 -12.14 3.19
N VAL A 27 -3.84 -11.85 1.92
CA VAL A 27 -3.50 -10.50 1.46
C VAL A 27 -4.63 -9.50 1.72
N GLY A 28 -5.89 -9.90 1.54
CA GLY A 28 -7.03 -9.05 1.84
C GLY A 28 -7.17 -8.72 3.32
N GLY A 29 -6.82 -9.65 4.22
CA GLY A 29 -6.79 -9.42 5.65
C GLY A 29 -5.68 -8.44 6.06
N VAL A 30 -4.49 -8.57 5.45
CA VAL A 30 -3.37 -7.64 5.67
C VAL A 30 -3.75 -6.22 5.27
N ILE A 31 -4.37 -6.04 4.09
CA ILE A 31 -4.81 -4.72 3.60
C ILE A 31 -5.86 -4.12 4.54
N LYS A 32 -6.85 -4.93 4.96
CA LYS A 32 -7.92 -4.48 5.87
C LYS A 32 -7.46 -4.20 7.30
N ALA A 33 -6.32 -4.75 7.70
CA ALA A 33 -5.72 -4.50 9.02
C ALA A 33 -4.90 -3.20 9.08
N ILE A 34 -4.66 -2.53 7.93
CA ILE A 34 -4.02 -1.22 7.91
C ILE A 34 -4.92 -0.23 8.67
N PRO A 35 -4.39 0.49 9.67
CA PRO A 35 -5.20 1.45 10.41
C PRO A 35 -5.83 2.51 9.49
N PRO A 36 -7.09 2.91 9.67
CA PRO A 36 -7.77 3.87 8.81
C PRO A 36 -7.00 5.19 8.64
N GLU A 37 -6.36 5.68 9.70
CA GLU A 37 -5.53 6.88 9.68
C GLU A 37 -4.27 6.73 8.81
N VAL A 38 -3.73 5.52 8.71
CA VAL A 38 -2.60 5.18 7.83
C VAL A 38 -3.09 5.05 6.39
N ALA A 39 -4.20 4.32 6.18
CA ALA A 39 -4.79 4.14 4.85
C ALA A 39 -5.20 5.47 4.20
N ALA A 40 -5.69 6.43 4.99
CA ALA A 40 -6.05 7.77 4.50
C ALA A 40 -4.84 8.65 4.12
N ALA A 41 -3.64 8.32 4.63
CA ALA A 41 -2.42 9.12 4.47
C ALA A 41 -1.35 8.46 3.59
N ALA A 42 -1.59 7.22 3.13
CA ALA A 42 -0.61 6.41 2.43
C ALA A 42 -1.10 5.94 1.06
N ASP A 43 -0.15 5.81 0.13
CA ASP A 43 -0.31 4.93 -1.02
C ASP A 43 -0.07 3.48 -0.56
N ILE A 44 -0.90 2.53 -1.01
CA ILE A 44 -0.70 1.09 -0.74
C ILE A 44 -0.24 0.44 -2.03
N LEU A 45 0.96 -0.13 -2.03
CA LEU A 45 1.55 -0.84 -3.17
C LEU A 45 1.72 -2.32 -2.81
N VAL A 46 0.89 -3.15 -3.43
CA VAL A 46 1.05 -4.61 -3.40
C VAL A 46 1.91 -5.03 -4.58
N VAL A 47 3.01 -5.73 -4.32
CA VAL A 47 3.87 -6.30 -5.37
C VAL A 47 3.70 -7.81 -5.35
N ASP A 48 2.94 -8.30 -6.32
CA ASP A 48 2.76 -9.72 -6.57
C ASP A 48 3.97 -10.28 -7.33
N ASN A 49 4.69 -11.20 -6.70
CA ASN A 49 5.83 -11.89 -7.27
C ASN A 49 5.37 -13.16 -8.03
N PHE A 50 4.68 -12.97 -9.16
CA PHE A 50 4.23 -14.04 -10.05
C PHE A 50 3.45 -15.16 -9.34
N SER A 51 2.51 -14.80 -8.46
CA SER A 51 1.62 -15.77 -7.83
C SER A 51 0.73 -16.47 -8.86
N TYR A 52 0.25 -17.67 -8.51
CA TYR A 52 -0.63 -18.48 -9.37
C TYR A 52 -1.92 -18.90 -8.65
N ASP A 53 -2.22 -18.29 -7.50
CA ASP A 53 -3.33 -18.62 -6.61
C ASP A 53 -4.45 -17.54 -6.56
N GLY A 54 -4.33 -16.49 -7.36
CA GLY A 54 -5.27 -15.36 -7.33
C GLY A 54 -4.91 -14.23 -6.35
N THR A 55 -3.66 -14.19 -5.87
CA THR A 55 -3.16 -13.14 -4.95
C THR A 55 -3.46 -11.73 -5.45
N GLY A 56 -3.18 -11.42 -6.72
CA GLY A 56 -3.43 -10.10 -7.31
C GLY A 56 -4.91 -9.70 -7.28
N GLU A 57 -5.80 -10.61 -7.62
CA GLU A 57 -7.25 -10.41 -7.59
C GLU A 57 -7.77 -10.21 -6.17
N ALA A 58 -7.30 -11.03 -5.23
CA ALA A 58 -7.66 -10.92 -3.81
C ALA A 58 -7.19 -9.57 -3.21
N ALA A 59 -6.00 -9.11 -3.58
CA ALA A 59 -5.48 -7.82 -3.18
C ALA A 59 -6.31 -6.66 -3.75
N ALA A 60 -6.62 -6.72 -5.05
CA ALA A 60 -7.44 -5.70 -5.73
C ALA A 60 -8.85 -5.60 -5.11
N ALA A 61 -9.47 -6.74 -4.79
CA ALA A 61 -10.78 -6.81 -4.16
C ALA A 61 -10.80 -6.28 -2.70
N ALA A 62 -9.65 -6.10 -2.06
CA ALA A 62 -9.57 -5.55 -0.71
C ALA A 62 -9.44 -4.01 -0.67
N CYS A 63 -9.16 -3.38 -1.81
CA CYS A 63 -9.02 -1.92 -1.94
C CYS A 63 -10.32 -1.20 -2.36
N SER A 64 -11.43 -1.93 -2.52
CA SER A 64 -12.75 -1.42 -2.93
C SER A 64 -13.64 -0.99 -1.76
#